data_AF-A0A0S3TP21-F1
#
_entry.id   AF-A0A0S3TP21-F1
#
_cell.length_a   1.000
_cell.length_b   1.000
_cell.length_c   1.000
_cell.angle_alpha   90.00
_cell.angle_beta   90.00
_cell.angle_gamma   90.00
#
_symmetry.space_group_name_H-M   'P 1'
#
loop_
_entity.id
_entity.type
_entity.pdbx_description
1 polymer ?
#
loop_
_entity_poly.entity_id
_entity_poly.type
_entity_poly.pdbx_seq_one_letter_code
_entity_poly.pdbx_strand_id
1 'polypeptide(L)'
;MKSACDRLSCSLIHKKQGWLLPQPPDFLKSVLGDKSRLLVFTTPAPEGVEYVGRNHPLVEGLARYILEEALSQTKDPIAARCSLTITNAVQKPTILLLVRLRHLLNSAKQQSLLAEECAVIGFTGSPSSPTWLSQLEATSLLQQAKPVSDAASAIKQISHPFTLLVVG
;
A
#
# COMPACT_ATOMS: atom_id res chain seq x y z
N MET A 1 -0.78 2.89 -8.28
CA MET A 1 0.35 3.10 -9.20
C MET A 1 0.49 4.56 -9.64
N LYS A 2 -0.54 5.21 -10.20
CA LYS A 2 -0.48 6.63 -10.64
C LYS A 2 0.08 7.59 -9.56
N SER A 3 -0.50 7.57 -8.35
CA SER A 3 -0.03 8.40 -7.21
C SER A 3 1.43 8.15 -6.81
N ALA A 4 1.92 6.91 -6.92
CA ALA A 4 3.32 6.60 -6.65
C ALA A 4 4.24 7.11 -7.76
N CYS A 5 3.82 6.94 -9.01
CA CYS A 5 4.60 7.38 -10.16
C CYS A 5 4.65 8.92 -10.28
N ASP A 6 3.60 9.65 -9.89
CA ASP A 6 3.63 11.12 -9.81
C ASP A 6 4.60 11.64 -8.73
N ARG A 7 4.77 10.91 -7.61
CA ARG A 7 5.75 11.24 -6.56
C ARG A 7 7.19 10.89 -6.95
N LEU A 8 7.36 9.92 -7.86
CA LEU A 8 8.66 9.41 -8.31
C LEU A 8 9.13 10.06 -9.62
N SER A 9 8.54 11.20 -10.02
CA SER A 9 8.81 11.86 -11.31
C SER A 9 8.63 10.92 -12.52
N CYS A 10 7.74 9.94 -12.39
CA CYS A 10 7.38 8.86 -13.31
C CYS A 10 5.94 9.09 -13.83
N SER A 11 5.59 10.24 -14.39
CA SER A 11 4.17 10.47 -14.72
C SER A 11 3.68 9.58 -15.88
N LEU A 12 2.67 8.76 -15.60
CA LEU A 12 1.96 7.99 -16.63
C LEU A 12 1.02 8.92 -17.41
N ILE A 13 1.19 9.00 -18.72
CA ILE A 13 0.41 9.87 -19.59
C ILE A 13 -0.73 9.06 -20.21
N HIS A 14 -1.98 9.47 -19.95
CA HIS A 14 -3.15 8.81 -20.54
C HIS A 14 -3.17 9.01 -22.06
N LYS A 15 -3.34 7.92 -22.80
CA LYS A 15 -3.48 7.88 -24.26
C LYS A 15 -4.74 7.08 -24.62
N LYS A 16 -5.20 7.20 -25.86
CA LYS A 16 -6.41 6.51 -26.34
C LYS A 16 -6.38 4.99 -26.14
N GLN A 17 -5.19 4.37 -26.20
CA GLN A 17 -5.00 2.91 -26.14
C GLN A 17 -4.38 2.42 -24.82
N GLY A 18 -4.16 3.30 -23.83
CA GLY A 18 -3.52 2.91 -22.56
C GLY A 18 -2.76 4.06 -21.89
N TRP A 19 -1.73 3.70 -21.13
CA TRP A 19 -0.90 4.62 -20.35
C TRP A 19 0.53 4.61 -20.88
N LEU A 20 1.00 5.75 -21.37
CA LEU A 20 2.38 5.90 -21.79
C LEU A 20 3.26 6.14 -20.57
N LEU A 21 4.24 5.27 -20.36
CA LEU A 21 5.41 5.51 -19.53
C LEU A 21 6.51 6.08 -20.43
N PRO A 22 6.74 7.41 -20.43
CA PRO A 22 7.68 8.03 -21.36
C PRO A 22 9.13 7.59 -21.09
N GLN A 23 9.51 7.45 -19.82
CA GLN A 23 10.81 6.94 -19.42
C GLN A 23 10.67 6.13 -18.13
N PRO A 24 11.22 4.90 -18.07
CA PRO A 24 11.32 4.16 -16.82
C PRO A 24 12.19 4.89 -15.78
N PRO A 25 11.84 4.86 -14.49
CA PRO A 25 12.67 5.41 -13.42
C PRO A 25 14.08 4.81 -13.41
N ASP A 26 15.08 5.57 -12.98
CA ASP A 26 16.50 5.14 -13.00
C ASP A 26 16.73 3.79 -12.30
N PHE A 27 16.11 3.58 -11.14
CA PHE A 27 16.21 2.34 -10.37
C PHE A 27 15.58 1.12 -11.07
N LEU A 28 14.81 1.32 -12.14
CA LEU A 28 14.22 0.27 -12.97
C LEU A 28 14.86 0.14 -14.34
N LYS A 29 15.76 1.04 -14.75
CA LYS A 29 16.38 1.01 -16.10
C LYS A 29 17.13 -0.28 -16.38
N SER A 30 17.77 -0.89 -15.37
CA SER A 30 18.46 -2.18 -15.52
C SER A 30 17.51 -3.34 -15.85
N VAL A 31 16.24 -3.22 -15.47
CA VAL A 31 15.22 -4.28 -15.63
C VAL A 31 14.28 -3.98 -16.80
N LEU A 32 13.84 -2.72 -16.94
CA LEU A 32 12.88 -2.28 -17.96
C LEU A 32 13.55 -1.66 -19.19
N GLY A 33 14.87 -1.44 -19.18
CA GLY A 33 15.55 -0.62 -20.18
C GLY A 33 15.16 0.86 -20.09
N ASP A 34 15.58 1.64 -21.07
CA ASP A 34 15.41 3.11 -21.10
C ASP A 34 14.37 3.59 -22.12
N LYS A 35 13.65 2.66 -22.77
CA LYS A 35 12.68 3.00 -23.81
C LYS A 35 11.31 3.31 -23.23
N SER A 36 10.58 4.22 -23.87
CA SER A 36 9.17 4.47 -23.57
C SER A 36 8.32 3.22 -23.81
N ARG A 37 7.28 3.03 -22.99
CA ARG A 37 6.40 1.85 -23.05
C ARG A 37 4.94 2.28 -22.98
N LEU A 38 4.07 1.66 -23.79
CA LEU A 38 2.62 1.85 -23.72
C LEU A 38 2.04 0.68 -22.93
N LEU A 39 1.31 0.99 -21.85
CA LEU A 39 0.92 0.05 -20.81
C LEU A 39 -0.61 -0.03 -20.67
N VAL A 40 -1.13 -1.22 -20.34
CA VAL A 40 -2.52 -1.43 -19.90
C VAL A 40 -2.57 -2.28 -18.63
N PHE A 41 -3.57 -2.03 -17.80
CA PHE A 41 -3.77 -2.75 -16.52
C PHE A 41 -4.94 -3.74 -16.55
N THR A 42 -5.55 -3.89 -17.72
CA THR A 42 -6.70 -4.76 -17.96
C THR A 42 -6.44 -5.62 -19.17
N THR A 43 -6.91 -6.86 -19.13
CA THR A 43 -6.88 -7.78 -20.27
C THR A 43 -8.21 -7.74 -21.05
N PRO A 44 -8.20 -8.05 -22.36
CA PRO A 44 -7.02 -8.31 -23.19
C PRO A 44 -6.23 -7.03 -23.52
N ALA A 45 -4.91 -7.16 -23.67
CA ALA A 45 -4.08 -6.03 -24.09
C ALA A 45 -4.18 -5.82 -25.60
N PRO A 46 -4.34 -4.56 -26.08
CA PRO A 46 -4.26 -4.26 -27.50
C PRO A 46 -2.89 -4.59 -28.08
N GLU A 47 -2.82 -4.76 -29.40
CA GLU A 47 -1.56 -5.00 -30.10
C GLU A 47 -0.56 -3.85 -29.87
N GLY A 48 0.70 -4.20 -29.58
CA GLY A 48 1.76 -3.24 -29.28
C GLY A 48 1.65 -2.58 -27.90
N VAL A 49 0.72 -3.02 -27.05
CA VAL A 49 0.54 -2.50 -25.69
C VAL A 49 0.88 -3.57 -24.65
N GLU A 50 1.72 -3.22 -23.68
CA GLU A 50 2.20 -4.13 -22.66
C GLU A 50 1.20 -4.24 -21.50
N TYR A 51 0.79 -5.48 -21.17
CA TYR A 51 -0.05 -5.72 -20.00
C TYR A 51 0.78 -5.71 -18.72
N VAL A 52 0.37 -4.88 -17.75
CA VAL A 52 1.02 -4.74 -16.46
C VAL A 52 0.16 -5.39 -15.38
N GLY A 53 0.42 -6.67 -15.13
CA GLY A 53 -0.14 -7.44 -14.02
C GLY A 53 0.67 -7.33 -12.72
N ARG A 54 0.20 -7.99 -11.66
CA ARG A 54 0.83 -7.93 -10.31
C ARG A 54 2.31 -8.34 -10.26
N ASN A 55 2.73 -9.27 -11.12
CA ASN A 55 4.10 -9.79 -11.16
C ASN A 55 4.93 -9.13 -12.28
N HIS A 56 4.45 -8.03 -12.85
CA HIS A 56 5.19 -7.32 -13.88
C HIS A 56 6.42 -6.64 -13.24
N PRO A 57 7.60 -6.62 -13.88
CA PRO A 57 8.81 -6.05 -13.27
C PRO A 57 8.67 -4.58 -12.84
N LEU A 58 7.86 -3.80 -13.57
CA LEU A 58 7.47 -2.44 -13.16
C LEU A 58 6.76 -2.41 -11.80
N VAL A 59 5.81 -3.32 -11.57
CA VAL A 59 5.04 -3.39 -10.31
C VAL A 59 5.93 -3.84 -9.17
N GLU A 60 6.67 -4.92 -9.37
CA GLU A 60 7.56 -5.48 -8.35
C GLU A 60 8.66 -4.50 -7.97
N GLY A 61 9.31 -3.88 -8.95
CA GLY A 61 10.37 -2.92 -8.73
C GLY A 61 9.88 -1.64 -8.04
N LEU A 62 8.72 -1.10 -8.44
CA LEU A 62 8.09 0.03 -7.74
C LEU A 62 7.72 -0.34 -6.29
N ALA A 63 7.12 -1.51 -6.08
CA ALA A 63 6.72 -1.96 -4.75
C ALA A 63 7.93 -2.12 -3.82
N ARG A 64 9.02 -2.73 -4.32
CA ARG A 64 10.28 -2.85 -3.59
C ARG A 64 10.86 -1.49 -3.23
N TYR A 65 10.99 -0.59 -4.21
CA TYR A 65 11.54 0.75 -3.96
C TYR A 65 10.73 1.52 -2.92
N ILE A 66 9.40 1.54 -3.05
CA ILE A 66 8.49 2.20 -2.09
C ILE A 66 8.63 1.60 -0.69
N LEU A 67 8.77 0.27 -0.59
CA LEU A 67 8.95 -0.43 0.68
C LEU A 67 10.30 -0.09 1.33
N GLU A 68 11.38 -0.09 0.55
CA GLU A 68 12.72 0.28 1.00
C GLU A 68 12.75 1.73 1.50
N GLU A 69 12.16 2.66 0.74
CA GLU A 69 12.04 4.06 1.15
C GLU A 69 11.22 4.22 2.43
N ALA A 70 10.10 3.49 2.57
CA ALA A 70 9.27 3.54 3.77
C ALA A 70 9.97 2.94 5.02
N LEU A 71 10.90 2.01 4.82
CA LEU A 71 11.72 1.43 5.89
C LEU A 71 12.96 2.27 6.21
N SER A 72 13.40 3.11 5.29
CA SER A 72 14.53 4.03 5.49
C SER A 72 14.19 5.05 6.59
N GLN A 73 15.14 5.30 7.51
CA GLN A 73 15.00 6.34 8.53
C GLN A 73 15.43 7.72 8.00
N THR A 74 15.03 8.04 6.77
CA THR A 74 15.35 9.31 6.12
C THR A 74 14.46 10.42 6.67
N LYS A 75 14.96 11.67 6.62
CA LYS A 75 14.23 12.84 7.15
C LYS A 75 12.98 13.20 6.35
N ASP A 76 12.91 12.79 5.08
CA ASP A 76 11.78 13.05 4.18
C ASP A 76 11.50 11.82 3.30
N PRO A 77 10.87 10.77 3.86
CA PRO A 77 10.67 9.52 3.14
C PRO A 77 9.59 9.67 2.08
N ILE A 78 9.85 9.15 0.87
CA ILE A 78 8.91 9.21 -0.27
C ILE A 78 7.60 8.43 0.03
N ALA A 79 7.69 7.44 0.91
CA ALA A 79 6.60 6.57 1.32
C ALA A 79 6.53 6.41 2.84
N ALA A 80 5.32 6.19 3.36
CA ALA A 80 5.08 5.93 4.78
C ALA A 80 4.68 4.47 5.02
N ARG A 81 4.97 3.95 6.23
CA ARG A 81 4.56 2.61 6.68
C ARG A 81 3.09 2.53 7.09
N CYS A 82 2.45 3.68 7.24
CA CYS A 82 1.03 3.81 7.50
C CYS A 82 0.33 4.44 6.30
N SER A 83 -0.90 4.01 6.05
CA SER A 83 -1.81 4.70 5.14
C SER A 83 -2.86 5.45 5.94
N LEU A 84 -3.37 6.52 5.32
CA LEU A 84 -4.54 7.27 5.76
C LEU A 84 -5.58 7.26 4.64
N THR A 85 -6.79 6.82 4.97
CA THR A 85 -7.92 6.84 4.05
C THR A 85 -9.02 7.67 4.68
N ILE A 86 -9.45 8.71 3.96
CA ILE A 86 -10.67 9.44 4.34
C ILE A 86 -11.86 8.66 3.78
N THR A 87 -12.79 8.27 4.65
CA THR A 87 -13.93 7.42 4.28
C THR A 87 -15.17 7.78 5.09
N ASN A 88 -16.34 7.64 4.49
CA ASN A 88 -17.64 7.77 5.16
C ASN A 88 -18.09 6.47 5.85
N ALA A 89 -17.27 5.40 5.81
CA ALA A 89 -17.56 4.13 6.46
C ALA A 89 -17.43 4.15 8.00
N VAL A 90 -16.93 5.25 8.58
CA VAL A 90 -16.77 5.45 10.03
C VAL A 90 -17.20 6.85 10.44
N GLN A 91 -17.74 7.00 11.66
CA GLN A 91 -18.13 8.32 12.20
C GLN A 91 -17.05 8.97 13.09
N LYS A 92 -16.03 8.21 13.49
CA LYS A 92 -14.96 8.67 14.39
C LYS A 92 -13.61 8.13 13.94
N PRO A 93 -12.49 8.85 14.21
CA PRO A 93 -11.13 8.35 14.00
C PRO A 93 -11.00 6.90 14.44
N THR A 94 -10.71 6.01 13.50
CA THR A 94 -10.74 4.55 13.70
C THR A 94 -9.45 3.97 13.17
N ILE A 95 -8.57 3.49 14.04
CA ILE A 95 -7.32 2.88 13.63
C ILE A 95 -7.57 1.40 13.33
N LEU A 96 -7.09 0.92 12.18
CA LEU A 96 -6.94 -0.50 11.89
C LEU A 96 -5.46 -0.89 11.90
N LEU A 97 -5.14 -1.99 12.56
CA LEU A 97 -3.81 -2.58 12.60
C LEU A 97 -3.85 -3.93 11.88
N LEU A 98 -2.96 -4.09 10.91
CA LEU A 98 -2.67 -5.38 10.29
C LEU A 98 -1.56 -6.04 11.09
N VAL A 99 -1.90 -7.06 11.87
CA VAL A 99 -0.95 -7.76 12.72
C VAL A 99 -0.61 -9.11 12.08
N ARG A 100 0.69 -9.44 12.05
CA ARG A 100 1.17 -10.77 11.68
C ARG A 100 1.52 -11.52 12.96
N LEU A 101 0.68 -12.46 13.34
CA LEU A 101 0.90 -13.33 14.48
C LEU A 101 1.81 -14.48 14.02
N ARG A 102 2.85 -14.73 14.82
CA ARG A 102 3.80 -15.81 14.58
C ARG A 102 3.76 -16.76 15.76
N HIS A 103 3.37 -17.99 15.52
CA HIS A 103 3.25 -19.04 16.52
C HIS A 103 4.34 -20.07 16.29
N LEU A 104 5.15 -20.32 17.32
CA LEU A 104 6.10 -21.43 17.31
C LEU A 104 5.40 -22.67 17.89
N LEU A 105 5.07 -23.61 17.02
CA LEU A 105 4.45 -24.88 17.38
C LEU A 105 5.54 -25.88 17.71
N ASN A 106 5.62 -26.28 18.98
CA ASN A 106 6.59 -27.26 19.44
C ASN A 106 5.94 -28.64 19.54
N SER A 107 6.64 -29.66 19.05
CA SER A 107 6.23 -31.06 19.18
C SER A 107 7.41 -31.88 19.69
N ALA A 108 7.19 -32.76 20.66
CA ALA A 108 8.25 -33.63 21.18
C ALA A 108 8.76 -34.63 20.13
N LYS A 109 7.98 -34.88 19.06
CA LYS A 109 8.28 -35.88 18.01
C LYS A 109 8.65 -35.27 16.66
N GLN A 110 8.51 -33.96 16.49
CA GLN A 110 8.75 -33.28 15.22
C GLN A 110 9.52 -31.98 15.44
N GLN A 111 10.19 -31.50 14.40
CA GLN A 111 10.84 -30.20 14.42
C GLN A 111 9.80 -29.09 14.67
N SER A 112 10.19 -28.05 15.41
CA SER A 112 9.32 -26.92 15.68
C SER A 112 8.89 -26.26 14.38
N LEU A 113 7.59 -25.98 14.26
CA LEU A 113 7.00 -25.36 13.08
C LEU A 113 6.62 -23.91 13.39
N LEU A 114 6.92 -23.00 12.47
CA LEU A 114 6.44 -21.63 12.54
C LEU A 114 5.11 -21.55 11.78
N ALA A 115 4.02 -21.31 12.49
CA ALA A 115 2.73 -20.96 11.90
C ALA A 115 2.57 -19.44 11.88
N GLU A 116 2.06 -18.93 10.77
CA GLU A 116 1.82 -17.49 10.61
C GLU A 116 0.35 -17.24 10.29
N GLU A 117 -0.20 -16.25 10.97
CA GLU A 117 -1.57 -15.77 10.76
C GLU A 117 -1.53 -14.24 10.59
N CYS A 118 -2.38 -13.72 9.71
CA CYS A 118 -2.61 -12.28 9.60
C CYS A 118 -3.99 -11.97 10.19
N ALA A 119 -4.04 -11.08 11.16
CA ALA A 119 -5.28 -10.60 11.74
C ALA A 119 -5.41 -9.08 11.57
N VAL A 120 -6.66 -8.62 11.57
CA VAL A 120 -7.01 -7.20 11.54
C VAL A 120 -7.64 -6.88 12.88
N ILE A 121 -7.04 -5.96 13.62
CA ILE A 121 -7.65 -5.42 14.84
C ILE A 121 -7.91 -3.94 14.63
N GLY A 122 -8.88 -3.38 15.33
CA GLY A 122 -9.20 -1.97 15.20
C GLY A 122 -9.63 -1.34 16.51
N PHE A 123 -9.42 -0.04 16.64
CA PHE A 123 -9.88 0.72 17.80
C PHE A 123 -10.21 2.17 17.44
N THR A 124 -10.96 2.80 18.33
CA THR A 124 -11.25 4.24 18.31
C THR A 124 -10.67 4.91 19.56
N GLY A 125 -10.44 6.22 19.50
CA GLY A 125 -9.82 6.97 20.59
C GLY A 125 -8.28 6.99 20.51
N SER A 126 -7.63 7.36 21.62
CA SER A 126 -6.16 7.45 21.67
C SER A 126 -5.51 6.06 21.81
N PRO A 127 -4.29 5.83 21.29
CA PRO A 127 -3.55 4.59 21.53
C PRO A 127 -3.30 4.28 23.01
N SER A 128 -3.22 5.31 23.86
CA SER A 128 -3.07 5.18 25.32
C SER A 128 -4.36 4.79 26.05
N SER A 129 -5.53 4.95 25.40
CA SER A 129 -6.84 4.60 25.96
C SER A 129 -7.77 4.16 24.83
N PRO A 130 -7.54 2.97 24.24
CA PRO A 130 -8.27 2.51 23.06
C PRO A 130 -9.64 1.94 23.43
N THR A 131 -10.65 2.26 22.63
CA THR A 131 -11.91 1.51 22.59
C THR A 131 -11.87 0.55 21.41
N TRP A 132 -11.63 -0.73 21.67
CA TRP A 132 -11.46 -1.77 20.65
C TRP A 132 -12.77 -2.06 19.91
N LEU A 133 -12.64 -2.30 18.60
CA LEU A 133 -13.69 -2.84 17.75
C LEU A 133 -13.76 -4.36 17.91
N SER A 134 -14.92 -4.95 17.60
CA SER A 134 -15.00 -6.39 17.40
C SER A 134 -14.23 -6.83 16.16
N GLN A 135 -13.84 -8.11 16.11
CA GLN A 135 -13.13 -8.69 14.96
C GLN A 135 -13.91 -8.53 13.65
N LEU A 136 -15.23 -8.72 13.71
CA LEU A 136 -16.12 -8.60 12.55
C LEU A 136 -16.18 -7.15 12.05
N GLU A 137 -16.29 -6.17 12.95
CA GLU A 137 -16.28 -4.75 12.58
C GLU A 137 -14.96 -4.34 11.93
N ALA A 138 -13.82 -4.71 12.54
CA ALA A 138 -12.50 -4.39 12.01
C ALA A 138 -12.27 -5.00 10.60
N THR A 139 -12.67 -6.27 10.43
CA THR A 139 -12.53 -6.99 9.16
C THR A 139 -13.47 -6.42 8.10
N SER A 140 -14.73 -6.17 8.46
CA SER A 140 -15.73 -5.55 7.59
C SER A 140 -15.27 -4.17 7.12
N LEU A 141 -14.74 -3.36 8.04
CA LEU A 141 -14.25 -2.03 7.72
C LEU A 141 -13.07 -2.09 6.74
N LEU A 142 -12.10 -2.98 6.95
CA LEU A 142 -10.99 -3.15 6.00
C LEU A 142 -11.47 -3.53 4.60
N GLN A 143 -12.50 -4.37 4.50
CA GLN A 143 -13.00 -4.88 3.21
C GLN A 143 -13.89 -3.87 2.48
N GLN A 144 -14.65 -3.06 3.21
CA GLN A 144 -15.72 -2.24 2.64
C GLN A 144 -15.38 -0.75 2.57
N ALA A 145 -14.45 -0.26 3.40
CA ALA A 145 -14.05 1.14 3.39
C ALA A 145 -13.52 1.54 2.01
N LYS A 146 -14.06 2.64 1.47
CA LYS A 146 -13.62 3.24 0.21
C LYS A 146 -13.15 4.66 0.46
N PRO A 147 -12.05 5.10 -0.18
CA PRO A 147 -11.64 6.49 -0.14
C PRO A 147 -12.72 7.37 -0.76
N VAL A 148 -13.12 8.44 -0.05
CA VAL A 148 -14.07 9.44 -0.56
C VAL A 148 -13.38 10.78 -0.86
N SER A 149 -12.20 11.02 -0.29
CA SER A 149 -11.41 12.23 -0.52
C SER A 149 -9.92 12.00 -0.20
N ASP A 150 -9.07 12.94 -0.62
CA ASP A 150 -7.66 12.99 -0.25
C ASP A 150 -7.44 13.87 0.98
N ALA A 151 -6.65 13.38 1.93
CA ALA A 151 -6.24 14.20 3.08
C ALA A 151 -5.28 15.32 2.65
N ALA A 152 -5.49 16.53 3.19
CA ALA A 152 -4.56 17.64 3.04
C ALA A 152 -3.15 17.25 3.54
N SER A 153 -2.10 17.70 2.84
CA SER A 153 -0.71 17.27 3.11
C SER A 153 -0.26 17.48 4.56
N ALA A 154 -0.81 18.47 5.27
CA ALA A 154 -0.51 18.76 6.67
C ALA A 154 -0.96 17.65 7.65
N ILE A 155 -2.01 16.88 7.33
CA ILE A 155 -2.53 15.82 8.21
C ILE A 155 -1.63 14.57 8.14
N LYS A 156 -0.94 14.35 7.01
CA LYS A 156 -0.08 13.18 6.77
C LYS A 156 1.19 13.15 7.63
N GLN A 157 1.60 14.29 8.20
CA GLN A 157 2.86 14.41 8.97
C GLN A 157 2.69 14.18 10.48
N ILE A 158 1.48 13.98 10.99
CA ILE A 158 1.20 14.03 12.44
C ILE A 158 1.31 12.67 13.16
N SER A 159 1.47 11.53 12.48
CA SER A 159 1.36 10.22 13.13
C SER A 159 2.65 9.40 13.20
N HIS A 160 3.07 9.12 14.43
CA HIS A 160 3.98 8.05 14.89
C HIS A 160 3.77 6.68 14.21
N PRO A 161 4.72 5.71 14.31
CA PRO A 161 4.96 4.64 13.33
C PRO A 161 3.90 3.52 13.21
N PHE A 162 2.65 3.73 13.63
CA PHE A 162 1.57 2.75 13.49
C PHE A 162 0.32 3.39 12.86
N THR A 163 -0.21 2.65 11.86
CA THR A 163 -1.36 2.86 10.97
C THR A 163 -2.47 3.80 11.47
N LEU A 164 -2.99 4.67 10.58
CA LEU A 164 -4.00 5.67 10.92
C LEU A 164 -5.12 5.75 9.87
N LEU A 165 -6.31 5.25 10.18
CA LEU A 165 -7.53 5.59 9.45
C LEU A 165 -8.21 6.74 10.23
N VAL A 166 -8.16 7.97 9.71
CA VAL A 166 -8.81 9.14 10.32
C VAL A 166 -9.79 9.77 9.37
N VAL A 167 -10.93 10.09 9.97
CA VAL A 167 -12.19 10.60 9.45
C VAL A 167 -12.09 12.00 8.84
N GLY A 168 -13.00 12.26 7.90
CA GLY A 168 -13.31 13.56 7.30
C GLY A 168 -14.41 13.38 6.27
#